data_AF-A0A1W2LHT2-F1
#
_entry.id   AF-A0A1W2LHT2-F1
#
_cell.length_a   1.000
_cell.length_b   1.000
_cell.length_c   1.000
_cell.angle_alpha   90.00
_cell.angle_beta   90.00
_cell.angle_gamma   90.00
#
_symmetry.space_group_name_H-M   'P 1'
#
loop_
_entity.id
_entity.type
_entity.pdbx_description
1 polymer ?
#
loop_
_entity_poly.entity_id
_entity_poly.type
_entity_poly.pdbx_seq_one_letter_code
_entity_poly.pdbx_strand_id
1 'polypeptide(L)'
;MTLAQLIAQLRGQMATKLEQRNGYASTLAELRSQDMVDEAKVAEARKAKDDLDTELDALQARVADLEAEQARDDAADRLQRETNPGAPRPAYDQVARVGTEERTYRADQDRKGAGFARDVAAAFIGDYGAQARLARHMSEEQVERGAQLEGAQQRAVGTGAFSGLVVPQYLIDMYAPMATTGRPFADACRHHDLPETGMTVSLGRGTTGTSVDDQTAENTNVSETDYDDTLLTFPVRTAAGRQTVSRQGVDRGVRVDDTIVEDLYKRYHANVDSKTLNLATVGLSAVATPVTYTDATPTAEELYPKIPEALAGVEGSLLDVASGENIAVMHSRRWYWLQNAMSTKWPLISQPGIVEKTLGANYAERYGSGIRGVLPNGTPVLVDNNIATNLGAGTNEDEIYIGDKNEFHLWEDPNAPVLIRAEQAKAESLGIVLVVYGYYAFTHTRYAHARKISGTGLITPAFTGV
;
A
#
# COMPACT_ATOMS: atom_id res chain seq x y z
N MET A 1 39.02 40.85 -1.47
CA MET A 1 38.86 39.39 -1.36
C MET A 1 38.64 39.10 0.12
N THR A 2 37.51 38.49 0.49
CA THR A 2 37.24 38.18 1.91
C THR A 2 38.16 37.05 2.39
N LEU A 3 38.35 36.91 3.70
CA LEU A 3 39.18 35.85 4.28
C LEU A 3 38.67 34.45 3.87
N ALA A 4 37.35 34.27 3.80
CA ALA A 4 36.72 33.06 3.26
C ALA A 4 37.02 32.81 1.77
N GLN A 5 37.07 33.86 0.94
CA GLN A 5 37.45 33.74 -0.48
C GLN A 5 38.92 33.37 -0.64
N LEU A 6 39.80 33.86 0.24
CA LEU A 6 41.22 33.53 0.24
C LEU A 6 41.46 32.07 0.65
N ILE A 7 40.77 31.58 1.69
CA ILE A 7 40.81 30.16 2.10
C ILE A 7 40.30 29.26 0.96
N ALA A 8 39.18 29.62 0.31
CA ALA A 8 38.66 28.86 -0.82
C ALA A 8 39.63 28.82 -2.00
N GLN A 9 40.32 29.93 -2.30
CA GLN A 9 41.33 29.98 -3.35
C GLN A 9 42.53 29.08 -3.02
N LEU A 10 43.04 29.12 -1.78
CA LEU A 10 44.17 28.28 -1.35
C LEU A 10 43.80 26.79 -1.38
N ARG A 11 42.58 26.43 -0.96
CA ARG A 11 42.07 25.05 -1.08
C ARG A 11 41.96 24.60 -2.54
N GLY A 12 41.55 25.49 -3.44
CA GLY A 12 41.58 25.24 -4.89
C GLY A 12 42.99 24.97 -5.42
N GLN A 13 43.98 25.75 -4.97
CA GLN A 13 45.40 25.54 -5.33
C GLN A 13 45.93 24.21 -4.78
N MET A 14 45.57 23.83 -3.55
CA MET A 14 45.92 22.54 -2.97
C MET A 14 45.32 21.37 -3.78
N ALA A 15 44.06 21.48 -4.21
CA ALA A 15 43.42 20.44 -5.02
C ALA A 15 44.15 20.22 -6.34
N THR A 16 44.53 21.29 -7.05
CA THR A 16 45.32 21.19 -8.29
C THR A 16 46.70 20.56 -8.05
N LYS A 17 47.38 20.91 -6.96
CA LYS A 17 48.71 20.34 -6.63
C LYS A 17 48.63 18.86 -6.22
N LEU A 18 47.58 18.46 -5.50
CA LEU A 18 47.32 17.05 -5.17
C LEU A 18 47.08 16.21 -6.42
N GLU A 19 46.38 16.74 -7.43
CA GLU A 19 46.20 16.08 -8.72
C GLU A 19 47.53 15.87 -9.44
N GLN A 20 48.39 16.90 -9.50
CA GLN A 20 49.74 16.79 -10.07
C GLN A 20 50.61 15.77 -9.33
N ARG A 21 50.56 15.79 -7.99
CA ARG A 21 51.29 14.87 -7.11
C ARG A 21 50.84 13.41 -7.30
N ASN A 22 49.55 13.18 -7.49
CA ASN A 22 49.01 11.86 -7.83
C ASN A 22 49.46 11.41 -9.23
N GLY A 23 49.55 12.32 -10.20
CA GLY A 23 50.13 12.05 -11.52
C GLY A 23 51.57 11.51 -11.42
N TYR A 24 52.44 12.19 -10.68
CA TYR A 24 53.82 11.73 -10.46
C TYR A 24 53.89 10.42 -9.67
N ALA A 25 52.97 10.17 -8.74
CA ALA A 25 52.90 8.90 -8.03
C ALA A 25 52.56 7.73 -8.97
N SER A 26 51.64 7.94 -9.91
CA SER A 26 51.32 6.95 -10.96
C SER A 26 52.50 6.70 -11.89
N THR A 27 53.17 7.76 -12.38
CA THR A 27 54.38 7.63 -13.21
C THR A 27 55.49 6.88 -12.50
N LEU A 28 55.67 7.12 -11.19
CA LEU A 28 56.67 6.42 -10.39
C LEU A 28 56.32 4.94 -10.15
N ALA A 29 55.03 4.59 -10.08
CA ALA A 29 54.58 3.20 -10.04
C ALA A 29 54.84 2.49 -11.39
N GLU A 30 54.57 3.16 -12.51
CA GLU A 30 54.84 2.65 -13.86
C GLU A 30 56.34 2.42 -14.10
N LEU A 31 57.19 3.41 -13.76
CA LEU A 31 58.64 3.31 -13.91
C LEU A 31 59.27 2.17 -13.08
N ARG A 32 58.66 1.83 -11.93
CA ARG A 32 59.10 0.73 -11.07
C ARG A 32 58.62 -0.65 -11.53
N SER A 33 57.66 -0.70 -12.45
CA SER A 33 57.10 -1.95 -12.98
C SER A 33 57.78 -2.45 -14.25
N GLN A 34 58.75 -1.70 -14.78
CA GLN A 34 59.51 -2.04 -15.98
C GLN A 34 60.69 -2.98 -15.66
N ASP A 35 60.95 -3.95 -16.55
CA ASP A 35 62.02 -4.96 -16.40
C ASP A 35 63.44 -4.34 -16.34
N MET A 36 63.61 -3.12 -16.86
CA MET A 36 64.82 -2.31 -16.71
C MET A 36 64.43 -0.93 -16.16
N VAL A 37 64.78 -0.67 -14.90
CA VAL A 37 64.45 0.59 -14.22
C VAL A 37 65.46 1.67 -14.63
N ASP A 38 64.95 2.76 -15.21
CA ASP A 38 65.72 3.98 -15.47
C ASP A 38 65.85 4.79 -14.17
N GLU A 39 66.93 4.55 -13.41
CA GLU A 39 67.16 5.18 -12.11
C GLU A 39 67.17 6.71 -12.17
N ALA A 40 67.59 7.31 -13.29
CA ALA A 40 67.60 8.77 -13.47
C ALA A 40 66.18 9.33 -13.51
N LYS A 41 65.26 8.70 -14.24
CA LYS A 41 63.85 9.12 -14.31
C LYS A 41 63.10 8.88 -13.00
N VAL A 42 63.44 7.82 -12.27
CA VAL A 42 62.87 7.56 -10.94
C VAL A 42 63.32 8.65 -9.95
N ALA A 43 64.59 9.07 -10.00
CA ALA A 43 65.09 10.15 -9.16
C ALA A 43 64.43 11.50 -9.48
N GLU A 44 64.21 11.80 -10.76
CA GLU A 44 63.53 13.02 -11.21
C GLU A 44 62.06 13.07 -10.77
N ALA A 45 61.30 11.99 -11.01
CA ALA A 45 59.89 11.91 -10.60
C ALA A 45 59.73 11.95 -9.07
N ARG A 46 60.67 11.36 -8.33
CA ARG A 46 60.69 11.45 -6.87
C ARG A 46 60.94 12.88 -6.39
N LYS A 47 61.92 13.57 -6.98
CA LYS A 47 62.22 14.96 -6.64
C LYS A 47 61.02 15.88 -6.92
N ALA A 48 60.39 15.76 -8.09
CA ALA A 48 59.20 16.55 -8.43
C ALA A 48 58.03 16.31 -7.46
N LYS A 49 57.88 15.08 -6.97
CA LYS A 49 56.88 14.74 -5.95
C LYS A 49 57.22 15.33 -4.58
N ASP A 50 58.47 15.24 -4.15
CA ASP A 50 58.93 15.79 -2.87
C ASP A 50 58.85 17.34 -2.86
N ASP A 51 59.10 17.98 -3.99
CA ASP A 51 58.92 19.44 -4.18
C ASP A 51 57.43 19.82 -4.05
N LEU A 52 56.51 19.06 -4.65
CA LEU A 52 55.06 19.28 -4.50
C LEU A 52 54.55 19.03 -3.08
N ASP A 53 55.06 18.00 -2.39
CA ASP A 53 54.72 17.73 -0.98
C ASP A 53 55.17 18.92 -0.09
N THR A 54 56.34 19.52 -0.34
CA THR A 54 56.81 20.73 0.36
C THR A 54 55.91 21.95 0.12
N GLU A 55 55.43 22.14 -1.11
CA GLU A 55 54.50 23.23 -1.44
C GLU A 55 53.11 23.03 -0.83
N LEU A 56 52.64 21.77 -0.75
CA LEU A 56 51.38 21.42 -0.09
C LEU A 56 51.45 21.71 1.41
N ASP A 57 52.56 21.37 2.07
CA ASP A 57 52.77 21.67 3.49
C ASP A 57 52.73 23.19 3.75
N ALA A 58 53.36 23.99 2.88
CA ALA A 58 53.33 25.45 2.98
C ALA A 58 51.92 26.04 2.77
N LEU A 59 51.15 25.51 1.83
CA LEU A 59 49.76 25.92 1.61
C LEU A 59 48.86 25.52 2.79
N GLN A 60 49.07 24.33 3.34
CA GLN A 60 48.32 23.83 4.49
C GLN A 60 48.57 24.67 5.74
N ALA A 61 49.84 25.04 6.01
CA ALA A 61 50.17 25.96 7.10
C ALA A 61 49.47 27.31 6.93
N ARG A 62 49.46 27.85 5.71
CA ARG A 62 48.80 29.13 5.42
C ARG A 62 47.28 29.07 5.57
N VAL A 63 46.65 27.96 5.20
CA VAL A 63 45.21 27.75 5.42
C VAL A 63 44.92 27.67 6.92
N ALA A 64 45.72 26.93 7.67
CA ALA A 64 45.56 26.81 9.13
C ALA A 64 45.71 28.18 9.84
N ASP A 65 46.67 29.01 9.43
CA ASP A 65 46.84 30.36 9.97
C ASP A 65 45.61 31.24 9.71
N LEU A 66 45.06 31.20 8.49
CA LEU A 66 43.87 31.95 8.11
C LEU A 66 42.61 31.42 8.81
N GLU A 67 42.47 30.11 8.97
CA GLU A 67 41.35 29.52 9.73
C GLU A 67 41.43 29.89 11.21
N ALA A 68 42.64 29.96 11.78
CA ALA A 68 42.84 30.43 13.15
C ALA A 68 42.52 31.93 13.29
N GLU A 69 42.81 32.75 12.28
CA GLU A 69 42.39 34.15 12.22
C GLU A 69 40.86 34.25 12.14
N GLN A 70 40.21 33.48 11.27
CA GLN A 70 38.76 33.44 11.15
C GLN A 70 38.08 33.04 12.47
N ALA A 71 38.62 32.03 13.14
CA ALA A 71 38.08 31.55 14.40
C ALA A 71 38.21 32.60 15.52
N ARG A 72 39.30 33.40 15.52
CA ARG A 72 39.47 34.53 16.44
C ARG A 72 38.48 35.65 16.16
N ASP A 73 38.26 35.98 14.89
CA ASP A 73 37.29 37.00 14.48
C ASP A 73 35.85 36.57 14.83
N ASP A 74 35.48 35.32 14.52
CA ASP A 74 34.17 34.77 14.85
C ASP A 74 33.93 34.69 16.37
N ALA A 75 34.99 34.41 17.15
CA ALA A 75 34.94 34.43 18.61
C ALA A 75 34.79 35.85 19.17
N ALA A 76 35.50 36.83 18.59
CA ALA A 76 35.35 38.25 18.94
C ALA A 76 33.94 38.75 18.61
N ASP A 77 33.40 38.39 17.45
CA ASP A 77 32.03 38.74 17.04
C ASP A 77 30.97 38.09 17.94
N ARG A 78 31.18 36.84 18.41
CA ARG A 78 30.30 36.22 19.42
C ARG A 78 30.39 36.94 20.76
N LEU A 79 31.60 37.19 21.25
CA LEU A 79 31.82 37.87 22.53
C LEU A 79 31.24 39.29 22.51
N GLN A 80 31.36 40.01 21.38
CA GLN A 80 30.77 41.33 21.18
C GLN A 80 29.23 41.28 21.21
N ARG A 81 28.61 40.24 20.62
CA ARG A 81 27.16 40.02 20.68
C ARG A 81 26.67 39.72 22.10
N GLU A 82 27.46 38.99 22.89
CA GLU A 82 27.14 38.64 24.27
C GLU A 82 27.37 39.80 25.25
N THR A 83 28.39 40.63 25.03
CA THR A 83 28.75 41.73 25.94
C THR A 83 28.04 43.05 25.65
N ASN A 84 27.55 43.29 24.42
CA ASN A 84 26.85 44.55 24.11
C ASN A 84 25.69 44.36 23.10
N PRO A 85 24.46 44.01 23.56
CA PRO A 85 23.31 43.70 22.71
C PRO A 85 22.74 44.85 21.84
N GLY A 86 23.39 46.01 21.74
CA GLY A 86 22.82 47.21 21.12
C GLY A 86 23.79 48.17 20.43
N ALA A 87 25.03 47.76 20.10
CA ALA A 87 25.97 48.66 19.42
C ALA A 87 25.65 48.81 17.90
N PRO A 88 25.50 50.04 17.37
CA PRO A 88 25.21 50.28 15.96
C PRO A 88 26.41 49.98 15.06
N ARG A 89 26.17 49.25 13.96
CA ARG A 89 27.18 48.90 12.95
C ARG A 89 27.62 50.12 12.11
N PRO A 90 28.90 50.19 11.66
CA PRO A 90 29.34 51.17 10.66
C PRO A 90 28.61 50.99 9.33
N ALA A 91 28.18 52.11 8.73
CA ALA A 91 27.19 52.20 7.66
C ALA A 91 27.68 51.83 6.23
N TYR A 92 28.63 50.91 6.06
CA TYR A 92 29.06 50.46 4.73
C TYR A 92 28.59 49.05 4.33
N ASP A 93 27.92 48.32 5.23
CA ASP A 93 27.44 46.94 4.97
C ASP A 93 25.91 46.80 5.12
N GLN A 94 25.17 47.85 4.75
CA GLN A 94 23.71 47.80 4.61
C GLN A 94 23.32 47.32 3.21
N VAL A 95 23.74 46.11 2.84
CA VAL A 95 22.95 45.34 1.89
C VAL A 95 22.04 44.49 2.75
N ALA A 96 20.73 44.72 2.64
CA ALA A 96 19.75 43.82 3.25
C ALA A 96 20.00 42.41 2.70
N ARG A 97 20.70 41.56 3.46
CA ARG A 97 20.64 40.12 3.23
C ARG A 97 19.23 39.72 3.62
N VAL A 98 18.36 39.64 2.62
CA VAL A 98 17.09 38.95 2.72
C VAL A 98 17.44 37.52 3.13
N GLY A 99 17.16 37.19 4.40
CA GLY A 99 17.15 35.80 4.83
C GLY A 99 16.12 35.08 3.98
N THR A 100 16.54 33.97 3.38
CA THR A 100 15.74 32.96 2.67
C THR A 100 14.39 33.46 2.15
N GLU A 101 14.32 33.79 0.86
CA GLU A 101 13.04 34.15 0.22
C GLU A 101 11.98 33.09 0.51
N GLU A 102 10.81 33.60 0.86
CA GLU A 102 9.80 32.89 1.62
C GLU A 102 8.90 32.13 0.62
N ARG A 103 8.99 30.79 0.55
CA ARG A 103 8.40 29.95 -0.53
C ARG A 103 6.97 30.33 -0.96
N THR A 104 6.70 30.25 -2.27
CA THR A 104 5.40 30.58 -2.88
C THR A 104 4.27 29.66 -2.43
N TYR A 105 4.51 28.35 -2.27
CA TYR A 105 3.54 27.40 -1.68
C TYR A 105 4.12 26.77 -0.41
N ARG A 106 3.31 26.72 0.65
CA ARG A 106 3.76 26.26 1.96
C ARG A 106 2.75 25.35 2.66
N ALA A 107 3.29 24.41 3.44
CA ALA A 107 2.50 23.45 4.20
C ALA A 107 1.78 24.06 5.41
N ASP A 108 2.25 25.20 5.93
CA ASP A 108 1.64 25.92 7.05
C ASP A 108 0.40 26.72 6.62
N GLN A 109 0.47 27.40 5.47
CA GLN A 109 -0.63 28.22 4.94
C GLN A 109 -1.62 27.43 4.08
N ASP A 110 -1.14 26.41 3.35
CA ASP A 110 -1.96 25.59 2.46
C ASP A 110 -1.69 24.11 2.70
N ARG A 111 -2.00 23.66 3.92
CA ARG A 111 -1.77 22.28 4.37
C ARG A 111 -2.35 21.23 3.42
N LYS A 112 -3.47 21.54 2.74
CA LYS A 112 -4.16 20.64 1.80
C LYS A 112 -3.79 20.85 0.32
N GLY A 113 -2.93 21.82 0.00
CA GLY A 113 -2.53 22.14 -1.38
C GLY A 113 -3.65 22.70 -2.26
N ALA A 114 -4.71 23.24 -1.65
CA ALA A 114 -5.86 23.75 -2.36
C ALA A 114 -5.52 25.03 -3.16
N GLY A 115 -4.58 25.83 -2.68
CA GLY A 115 -4.04 27.00 -3.38
C GLY A 115 -3.21 26.60 -4.60
N PHE A 116 -2.32 25.62 -4.44
CA PHE A 116 -1.55 25.06 -5.56
C PHE A 116 -2.45 24.45 -6.63
N ALA A 117 -3.40 23.58 -6.24
CA ALA A 117 -4.32 22.94 -7.17
C ALA A 117 -5.24 23.95 -7.89
N ARG A 118 -5.68 24.99 -7.19
CA ARG A 118 -6.47 26.09 -7.77
C ARG A 118 -5.66 26.87 -8.80
N ASP A 119 -4.39 27.15 -8.51
CA ASP A 119 -3.52 27.87 -9.43
C ASP A 119 -3.16 27.03 -10.66
N VAL A 120 -2.99 25.71 -10.51
CA VAL A 120 -2.86 24.78 -11.66
C VAL A 120 -4.10 24.80 -12.55
N ALA A 121 -5.30 24.73 -11.96
CA ALA A 121 -6.55 24.80 -12.70
C ALA A 121 -6.75 26.17 -13.38
N ALA A 122 -6.44 27.27 -12.68
CA ALA A 122 -6.54 28.63 -13.21
C ALA A 122 -5.53 28.89 -14.32
N ALA A 123 -4.30 28.36 -14.21
CA ALA A 123 -3.28 28.44 -15.25
C ALA A 123 -3.69 27.70 -16.53
N PHE A 124 -4.42 26.59 -16.41
CA PHE A 124 -4.98 25.85 -17.55
C PHE A 124 -6.10 26.64 -18.27
N ILE A 125 -6.80 27.50 -17.54
CA ILE A 125 -7.85 28.40 -18.06
C ILE A 125 -7.24 29.73 -18.57
N GLY A 126 -5.92 29.91 -18.44
CA GLY A 126 -5.19 31.07 -18.97
C GLY A 126 -4.98 32.23 -18.00
N ASP A 127 -5.11 32.01 -16.69
CA ASP A 127 -4.82 33.03 -15.68
C ASP A 127 -3.30 33.27 -15.57
N TYR A 128 -2.87 34.44 -16.04
CA TYR A 128 -1.47 34.88 -16.01
C TYR A 128 -0.89 35.03 -14.60
N GLY A 129 -1.73 35.36 -13.60
CA GLY A 129 -1.30 35.47 -12.21
C GLY A 129 -0.99 34.11 -11.59
N ALA A 130 -1.81 33.11 -11.92
CA ALA A 130 -1.58 31.73 -11.51
C ALA A 130 -0.36 31.13 -12.24
N GLN A 131 -0.19 31.41 -13.53
CA GLN A 131 1.00 31.02 -14.30
C GLN A 131 2.29 31.63 -13.71
N ALA A 132 2.26 32.90 -13.30
CA ALA A 132 3.41 33.56 -12.68
C ALA A 132 3.77 32.95 -11.32
N ARG A 133 2.78 32.58 -10.49
CA ARG A 133 3.02 31.89 -9.20
C ARG A 133 3.56 30.47 -9.40
N LEU A 134 3.03 29.73 -10.37
CA LEU A 134 3.56 28.41 -10.72
C LEU A 134 4.98 28.49 -11.28
N ALA A 135 5.26 29.45 -12.17
CA ALA A 135 6.61 29.66 -12.71
C ALA A 135 7.62 30.05 -11.62
N ARG A 136 7.20 30.87 -10.64
CA ARG A 136 8.02 31.21 -9.47
C ARG A 136 8.30 29.99 -8.60
N HIS A 137 7.28 29.19 -8.29
CA HIS A 137 7.45 27.92 -7.58
C HIS A 137 8.38 26.95 -8.34
N MET A 138 8.25 26.87 -9.66
CA MET A 138 9.16 26.06 -10.50
C MET A 138 10.60 26.55 -10.41
N SER A 139 10.83 27.87 -10.36
CA SER A 139 12.18 28.43 -10.17
C SER A 139 12.71 28.20 -8.75
N GLU A 140 11.85 28.24 -7.72
CA GLU A 140 12.22 27.92 -6.34
C GLU A 140 12.64 26.45 -6.20
N GLU A 141 11.86 25.52 -6.77
CA GLU A 141 12.21 24.09 -6.80
C GLU A 141 13.44 23.81 -7.66
N GLN A 142 13.67 24.56 -8.74
CA GLN A 142 14.87 24.46 -9.56
C GLN A 142 16.13 24.97 -8.85
N VAL A 143 16.05 25.94 -7.93
CA VAL A 143 17.23 26.39 -7.18
C VAL A 143 17.59 25.39 -6.08
N GLU A 144 16.60 24.82 -5.41
CA GLU A 144 16.79 23.85 -4.31
C GLU A 144 17.13 22.44 -4.83
N ARG A 145 16.57 22.02 -5.98
CA ARG A 145 16.79 20.69 -6.61
C ARG A 145 17.45 20.74 -7.99
N GLY A 146 18.01 21.88 -8.41
CA GLY A 146 18.57 22.07 -9.76
C GLY A 146 19.64 21.06 -10.13
N ALA A 147 20.50 20.69 -9.17
CA ALA A 147 21.50 19.64 -9.36
C ALA A 147 20.90 18.24 -9.61
N GLN A 148 19.64 17.99 -9.23
CA GLN A 148 18.88 16.77 -9.54
C GLN A 148 18.03 16.87 -10.83
N LEU A 149 17.69 18.09 -11.29
CA LEU A 149 16.72 18.35 -12.37
C LEU A 149 17.35 18.83 -13.70
N GLU A 150 18.57 19.37 -13.72
CA GLU A 150 19.22 19.90 -14.94
C GLU A 150 19.47 18.83 -16.03
N GLY A 151 19.46 17.54 -15.68
CA GLY A 151 19.54 16.45 -16.66
C GLY A 151 18.20 16.10 -17.34
N ALA A 152 17.06 16.55 -16.81
CA ALA A 152 15.72 16.12 -17.22
C ALA A 152 15.02 17.05 -18.22
N GLN A 153 15.48 18.30 -18.38
CA GLN A 153 14.79 19.28 -19.23
C GLN A 153 15.10 19.17 -20.73
N GLN A 154 16.03 18.30 -21.15
CA GLN A 154 16.48 18.25 -22.56
C GLN A 154 16.23 16.95 -23.31
N ARG A 155 15.56 15.92 -22.76
CA ARG A 155 15.31 14.69 -23.54
C ARG A 155 13.87 14.22 -23.50
N ALA A 156 13.33 14.16 -24.71
CA ALA A 156 11.99 13.77 -25.10
C ALA A 156 11.54 12.43 -24.50
N VAL A 157 10.42 12.43 -23.78
CA VAL A 157 9.26 11.52 -23.89
C VAL A 157 8.09 12.19 -23.13
N GLY A 158 6.87 12.09 -23.66
CA GLY A 158 5.70 12.89 -23.30
C GLY A 158 5.34 12.97 -21.81
N THR A 159 5.32 14.21 -21.32
CA THR A 159 4.82 14.68 -20.03
C THR A 159 3.32 14.48 -19.80
N GLY A 160 2.59 13.85 -20.73
CA GLY A 160 1.16 13.58 -20.60
C GLY A 160 0.81 12.44 -19.63
N ALA A 161 1.78 11.61 -19.23
CA ALA A 161 1.55 10.45 -18.35
C ALA A 161 1.92 10.69 -16.87
N PHE A 162 2.52 11.84 -16.54
CA PHE A 162 2.86 12.23 -15.17
C PHE A 162 2.57 13.73 -14.97
N SER A 163 1.28 14.07 -14.81
CA SER A 163 0.81 15.43 -14.47
C SER A 163 1.32 15.95 -13.11
N GLY A 164 2.11 15.16 -12.37
CA GLY A 164 2.59 15.46 -11.02
C GLY A 164 4.07 15.85 -10.90
N LEU A 165 4.76 16.12 -12.01
CA LEU A 165 6.24 16.17 -12.01
C LEU A 165 6.88 17.34 -11.25
N VAL A 166 6.13 18.35 -10.76
CA VAL A 166 6.62 19.29 -9.75
C VAL A 166 5.50 19.67 -8.76
N VAL A 167 5.02 18.68 -8.01
CA VAL A 167 4.09 18.90 -6.89
C VAL A 167 4.90 19.15 -5.61
N PRO A 168 4.59 20.19 -4.80
CA PRO A 168 5.25 20.42 -3.51
C PRO A 168 5.30 19.15 -2.63
N GLN A 169 6.42 18.92 -1.94
CA GLN A 169 6.67 17.69 -1.16
C GLN A 169 5.55 17.31 -0.17
N TYR A 170 4.94 18.30 0.50
CA TYR A 170 3.85 18.05 1.46
C TYR A 170 2.57 17.50 0.83
N LEU A 171 2.41 17.63 -0.50
CA LEU A 171 1.30 17.06 -1.26
C LEU A 171 1.59 15.65 -1.77
N ILE A 172 2.86 15.25 -1.83
CA ILE A 172 3.25 13.84 -2.05
C ILE A 172 2.78 13.00 -0.86
N ASP A 173 2.88 13.54 0.36
CA ASP A 173 2.36 12.88 1.57
C ASP A 173 0.82 12.80 1.61
N MET A 174 0.13 13.59 0.76
CA MET A 174 -1.32 13.53 0.56
C MET A 174 -1.73 12.67 -0.64
N TYR A 175 -0.80 11.91 -1.22
CA TYR A 175 -1.12 10.97 -2.28
C TYR A 175 -2.25 10.03 -1.82
N ALA A 176 -3.37 10.08 -2.53
CA ALA A 176 -4.50 9.19 -2.30
C ALA A 176 -4.28 7.92 -3.14
N PRO A 177 -3.92 6.77 -2.53
CA PRO A 177 -3.81 5.52 -3.26
C PRO A 177 -5.18 5.13 -3.82
N MET A 178 -5.18 4.41 -4.94
CA MET A 178 -6.42 3.99 -5.57
C MET A 178 -7.23 3.11 -4.61
N ALA A 179 -8.53 3.41 -4.50
CA ALA A 179 -9.44 2.61 -3.71
C ALA A 179 -9.60 1.23 -4.35
N THR A 180 -9.51 0.19 -3.53
CA THR A 180 -9.68 -1.21 -3.91
C THR A 180 -10.59 -1.88 -2.89
N THR A 181 -11.21 -2.97 -3.31
CA THR A 181 -11.86 -3.88 -2.37
C THR A 181 -10.82 -4.53 -1.45
N GLY A 182 -11.21 -4.81 -0.21
CA GLY A 182 -10.36 -5.46 0.80
C GLY A 182 -10.44 -6.99 0.73
N ARG A 183 -10.09 -7.65 1.85
CA ARG A 183 -10.28 -9.10 2.06
C ARG A 183 -11.16 -9.51 3.28
N PRO A 184 -12.33 -8.88 3.53
CA PRO A 184 -13.14 -9.17 4.72
C PRO A 184 -13.53 -10.65 4.86
N PHE A 185 -14.03 -11.31 3.81
CA PHE A 185 -14.48 -12.69 3.88
C PHE A 185 -13.33 -13.67 4.08
N ALA A 186 -12.23 -13.51 3.34
CA ALA A 186 -11.03 -14.31 3.51
C ALA A 186 -10.45 -14.18 4.94
N ASP A 187 -10.50 -12.99 5.55
CA ASP A 187 -10.07 -12.79 6.94
C ASP A 187 -10.99 -13.46 7.96
N ALA A 188 -12.28 -13.57 7.65
CA ALA A 188 -13.25 -14.24 8.51
C ALA A 188 -13.17 -15.77 8.43
N CYS A 189 -12.66 -16.34 7.32
CA CYS A 189 -12.46 -17.78 7.21
C CYS A 189 -11.49 -18.32 8.28
N ARG A 190 -11.61 -19.62 8.57
CA ARG A 190 -10.65 -20.35 9.39
C ARG A 190 -9.33 -20.49 8.64
N HIS A 191 -8.29 -19.86 9.17
CA HIS A 191 -6.95 -19.89 8.62
C HIS A 191 -6.21 -21.18 8.95
N HIS A 192 -5.47 -21.67 7.97
CA HIS A 192 -4.55 -22.79 8.06
C HIS A 192 -3.26 -22.45 7.32
N ASP A 193 -2.14 -22.95 7.81
CA ASP A 193 -0.87 -22.78 7.12
C ASP A 193 -0.75 -23.83 6.01
N LEU A 194 -0.34 -23.40 4.81
CA LEU A 194 0.00 -24.33 3.74
C LEU A 194 1.25 -25.15 4.08
N PRO A 195 1.28 -26.45 3.73
CA PRO A 195 2.50 -27.23 3.81
C PRO A 195 3.56 -26.70 2.83
N GLU A 196 4.84 -26.82 3.21
CA GLU A 196 5.99 -26.32 2.42
C GLU A 196 6.07 -26.97 1.02
N THR A 197 5.51 -28.18 0.86
CA THR A 197 5.52 -28.92 -0.39
C THR A 197 4.14 -29.47 -0.73
N GLY A 198 3.88 -29.59 -2.04
CA GLY A 198 2.63 -30.13 -2.58
C GLY A 198 1.73 -29.04 -3.20
N MET A 199 1.08 -29.39 -4.31
CA MET A 199 0.14 -28.50 -5.01
C MET A 199 -1.32 -28.87 -4.73
N THR A 200 -1.57 -29.74 -3.76
CA THR A 200 -2.90 -30.22 -3.40
C THR A 200 -3.01 -30.39 -1.89
N VAL A 201 -4.08 -29.85 -1.31
CA VAL A 201 -4.49 -30.09 0.08
C VAL A 201 -5.61 -31.12 0.07
N SER A 202 -5.52 -32.14 0.91
CA SER A 202 -6.56 -33.17 0.99
C SER A 202 -7.12 -33.30 2.40
N LEU A 203 -8.44 -33.54 2.51
CA LEU A 203 -9.16 -33.75 3.77
C LEU A 203 -10.06 -34.98 3.64
N GLY A 204 -10.07 -35.83 4.66
CA GLY A 204 -11.04 -36.92 4.74
C GLY A 204 -12.42 -36.41 5.16
N ARG A 205 -13.47 -36.99 4.60
CA ARG A 205 -14.87 -36.73 4.95
C ARG A 205 -15.64 -38.04 5.00
N GLY A 206 -16.24 -38.34 6.15
CA GLY A 206 -17.15 -39.48 6.31
C GLY A 206 -18.34 -39.38 5.34
N THR A 207 -18.65 -40.47 4.66
CA THR A 207 -19.79 -40.60 3.74
C THR A 207 -20.92 -41.41 4.34
N THR A 208 -20.60 -42.44 5.13
CA THR A 208 -21.57 -43.35 5.73
C THR A 208 -21.31 -43.45 7.23
N GLY A 209 -22.32 -43.14 8.03
CA GLY A 209 -22.29 -43.31 9.49
C GLY A 209 -22.57 -44.75 9.91
N THR A 210 -22.18 -45.11 11.12
CA THR A 210 -22.54 -46.40 11.73
C THR A 210 -24.01 -46.41 12.15
N SER A 211 -24.62 -47.58 12.18
CA SER A 211 -26.03 -47.75 12.59
C SER A 211 -26.14 -48.20 14.05
N VAL A 212 -27.23 -47.78 14.69
CA VAL A 212 -27.72 -48.32 15.97
C VAL A 212 -29.23 -48.41 15.84
N ASP A 213 -29.81 -49.56 16.17
CA ASP A 213 -31.26 -49.79 16.07
C ASP A 213 -31.72 -50.80 17.15
N ASP A 214 -33.02 -50.80 17.42
CA ASP A 214 -33.65 -51.75 18.34
C ASP A 214 -33.55 -53.18 17.79
N GLN A 215 -33.18 -54.12 18.66
CA GLN A 215 -33.16 -55.53 18.30
C GLN A 215 -34.60 -56.03 18.12
N THR A 216 -34.94 -56.52 16.92
CA THR A 216 -36.34 -56.83 16.56
C THR A 216 -36.97 -57.93 17.43
N ALA A 217 -36.18 -58.88 17.93
CA ALA A 217 -36.62 -59.90 18.90
C ALA A 217 -35.41 -60.52 19.64
N GLU A 218 -35.66 -61.25 20.72
CA GLU A 218 -34.63 -62.04 21.44
C GLU A 218 -33.87 -62.97 20.46
N ASN A 219 -32.53 -63.00 20.57
CA ASN A 219 -31.61 -63.76 19.72
C ASN A 219 -31.58 -63.39 18.21
N THR A 220 -32.01 -62.19 17.83
CA THR A 220 -31.85 -61.69 16.45
C THR A 220 -30.53 -60.95 16.25
N ASN A 221 -30.08 -60.81 15.00
CA ASN A 221 -28.85 -60.05 14.71
C ASN A 221 -29.02 -58.57 15.10
N VAL A 222 -27.96 -57.98 15.62
CA VAL A 222 -27.90 -56.54 15.93
C VAL A 222 -27.59 -55.77 14.64
N SER A 223 -28.04 -54.51 14.57
CA SER A 223 -27.73 -53.60 13.46
C SER A 223 -26.22 -53.36 13.35
N GLU A 224 -25.68 -53.53 12.15
CA GLU A 224 -24.29 -53.26 11.80
C GLU A 224 -24.26 -52.57 10.44
N THR A 225 -23.58 -51.41 10.38
CA THR A 225 -23.29 -50.67 9.15
C THR A 225 -21.85 -50.19 9.23
N ASP A 226 -21.07 -50.49 8.21
CA ASP A 226 -19.67 -50.08 8.13
C ASP A 226 -19.55 -48.56 7.92
N TYR A 227 -18.59 -47.96 8.64
CA TYR A 227 -18.22 -46.57 8.43
C TYR A 227 -17.36 -46.45 7.16
N ASP A 228 -17.70 -45.46 6.32
CA ASP A 228 -16.97 -45.19 5.07
C ASP A 228 -16.60 -43.71 4.98
N ASP A 229 -15.50 -43.42 4.28
CA ASP A 229 -15.00 -42.07 4.07
C ASP A 229 -14.58 -41.79 2.61
N THR A 230 -14.46 -40.50 2.30
CA THR A 230 -14.01 -40.01 1.00
C THR A 230 -12.94 -38.95 1.18
N LEU A 231 -11.93 -38.98 0.31
CA LEU A 231 -10.90 -37.96 0.26
C LEU A 231 -11.36 -36.78 -0.61
N LEU A 232 -11.52 -35.63 0.00
CA LEU A 232 -11.69 -34.35 -0.70
C LEU A 232 -10.31 -33.77 -1.02
N THR A 233 -10.09 -33.38 -2.27
CA THR A 233 -8.82 -32.80 -2.72
C THR A 233 -9.06 -31.40 -3.27
N PHE A 234 -8.28 -30.44 -2.79
CA PHE A 234 -8.34 -29.04 -3.16
C PHE A 234 -7.01 -28.61 -3.80
N PRO A 235 -7.02 -28.06 -5.02
CA PRO A 235 -5.78 -27.60 -5.64
C PRO A 235 -5.28 -26.32 -4.95
N VAL A 236 -3.97 -26.27 -4.68
CA VAL A 236 -3.27 -25.04 -4.32
C VAL A 236 -3.20 -24.15 -5.56
N ARG A 237 -3.59 -22.90 -5.39
CA ARG A 237 -3.67 -21.89 -6.45
C ARG A 237 -2.60 -20.83 -6.23
N THR A 238 -2.16 -20.20 -7.31
CA THR A 238 -1.23 -19.07 -7.25
C THR A 238 -1.98 -17.79 -7.64
N ALA A 239 -2.02 -16.82 -6.73
CA ALA A 239 -2.39 -15.44 -7.08
C ALA A 239 -1.09 -14.67 -7.33
N ALA A 240 -1.01 -13.96 -8.46
CA ALA A 240 0.17 -13.18 -8.81
C ALA A 240 -0.22 -11.91 -9.58
N GLY A 241 0.51 -10.82 -9.33
CA GLY A 241 0.43 -9.56 -10.05
C GLY A 241 1.83 -9.07 -10.41
N ARG A 242 1.97 -8.40 -11.55
CA ARG A 242 3.25 -7.81 -11.96
C ARG A 242 3.08 -6.41 -12.49
N GLN A 243 4.09 -5.57 -12.29
CA GLN A 243 4.21 -4.27 -12.92
C GLN A 243 5.63 -4.06 -13.45
N THR A 244 5.76 -3.57 -14.68
CA THR A 244 7.04 -3.10 -15.21
C THR A 244 7.13 -1.60 -14.98
N VAL A 245 8.19 -1.15 -14.33
CA VAL A 245 8.47 0.26 -14.03
C VAL A 245 9.76 0.65 -14.74
N SER A 246 9.84 1.88 -15.25
CA SER A 246 11.09 2.39 -15.80
C SER A 246 12.13 2.57 -14.69
N ARG A 247 13.35 2.10 -14.91
CA ARG A 247 14.47 2.28 -13.99
C ARG A 247 14.72 3.75 -13.66
N GLN A 248 14.59 4.63 -14.64
CA GLN A 248 14.73 6.08 -14.43
C GLN A 248 13.66 6.63 -13.49
N GLY A 249 12.44 6.09 -13.56
CA GLY A 249 11.33 6.48 -12.69
C GLY A 249 11.52 6.02 -11.24
N VAL A 250 12.23 4.90 -11.01
CA VAL A 250 12.57 4.43 -9.67
C VAL A 250 13.78 5.19 -9.12
N ASP A 251 14.83 5.39 -9.93
CA ASP A 251 16.08 6.05 -9.48
C ASP A 251 15.90 7.56 -9.23
N ARG A 252 14.95 8.21 -9.90
CA ARG A 252 14.72 9.66 -9.82
C ARG A 252 13.34 10.04 -9.26
N GLY A 253 12.41 9.09 -9.16
CA GLY A 253 11.09 9.33 -8.59
C GLY A 253 11.06 9.13 -7.09
N VAL A 254 10.24 9.91 -6.40
CA VAL A 254 10.04 9.78 -4.95
C VAL A 254 8.97 8.72 -4.69
N ARG A 255 9.32 7.63 -4.00
CA ARG A 255 8.40 6.56 -3.52
C ARG A 255 7.54 5.90 -4.61
N VAL A 256 8.03 5.88 -5.85
CA VAL A 256 7.31 5.31 -6.99
C VAL A 256 7.19 3.79 -6.85
N ASP A 257 8.26 3.13 -6.43
CA ASP A 257 8.28 1.68 -6.19
C ASP A 257 7.43 1.29 -4.99
N ASP A 258 7.55 1.99 -3.85
CA ASP A 258 6.73 1.73 -2.66
C ASP A 258 5.23 1.81 -2.95
N THR A 259 4.80 2.85 -3.68
CA THR A 259 3.38 3.06 -4.03
C THR A 259 2.84 1.95 -4.92
N ILE A 260 3.64 1.50 -5.88
CA ILE A 260 3.27 0.41 -6.80
C ILE A 260 3.18 -0.92 -6.05
N VAL A 261 4.15 -1.19 -5.19
CA VAL A 261 4.17 -2.42 -4.37
C VAL A 261 2.95 -2.44 -3.43
N GLU A 262 2.61 -1.32 -2.80
CA GLU A 262 1.41 -1.20 -1.95
C GLU A 262 0.11 -1.48 -2.73
N ASP A 263 -0.03 -0.94 -3.96
CA ASP A 263 -1.19 -1.25 -4.82
C ASP A 263 -1.24 -2.74 -5.20
N LEU A 264 -0.09 -3.34 -5.54
CA LEU A 264 -0.02 -4.77 -5.87
C LEU A 264 -0.43 -5.66 -4.68
N TYR A 265 0.02 -5.33 -3.46
CA TYR A 265 -0.39 -6.04 -2.25
C TYR A 265 -1.89 -5.92 -1.99
N LYS A 266 -2.44 -4.72 -2.11
CA LYS A 266 -3.89 -4.49 -1.98
C LYS A 266 -4.69 -5.31 -2.99
N ARG A 267 -4.26 -5.35 -4.26
CA ARG A 267 -4.92 -6.14 -5.31
C ARG A 267 -4.75 -7.64 -5.12
N TYR A 268 -3.63 -8.09 -4.56
CA TYR A 268 -3.45 -9.50 -4.19
C TYR A 268 -4.53 -9.92 -3.19
N HIS A 269 -4.72 -9.17 -2.12
CA HIS A 269 -5.74 -9.46 -1.11
C HIS A 269 -7.17 -9.39 -1.67
N ALA A 270 -7.48 -8.36 -2.46
CA ALA A 270 -8.76 -8.26 -3.17
C ALA A 270 -9.03 -9.48 -4.07
N ASN A 271 -7.98 -9.99 -4.74
CA ASN A 271 -8.10 -11.15 -5.61
C ASN A 271 -8.38 -12.42 -4.82
N VAL A 272 -7.65 -12.69 -3.75
CA VAL A 272 -7.85 -13.88 -2.90
C VAL A 272 -9.29 -13.93 -2.41
N ASP A 273 -9.80 -12.83 -1.87
CA ASP A 273 -11.17 -12.72 -1.38
C ASP A 273 -12.23 -12.85 -2.49
N SER A 274 -12.02 -12.18 -3.63
CA SER A 274 -12.90 -12.34 -4.78
C SER A 274 -12.96 -13.79 -5.29
N LYS A 275 -11.86 -14.54 -5.18
CA LYS A 275 -11.79 -15.95 -5.58
C LYS A 275 -12.43 -16.89 -4.57
N THR A 276 -12.32 -16.64 -3.27
CA THR A 276 -13.05 -17.44 -2.26
C THR A 276 -14.57 -17.25 -2.43
N LEU A 277 -15.04 -16.06 -2.78
CA LEU A 277 -16.46 -15.79 -3.00
C LEU A 277 -16.99 -16.26 -4.36
N ASN A 278 -16.36 -15.83 -5.47
CA ASN A 278 -16.98 -15.85 -6.80
C ASN A 278 -16.34 -16.82 -7.79
N LEU A 279 -15.32 -17.58 -7.39
CA LEU A 279 -14.68 -18.50 -8.33
C LEU A 279 -15.68 -19.56 -8.81
N ALA A 280 -15.71 -19.80 -10.12
CA ALA A 280 -16.56 -20.81 -10.72
C ALA A 280 -16.38 -22.19 -10.05
N THR A 281 -17.50 -22.89 -9.86
CA THR A 281 -17.59 -24.26 -9.32
C THR A 281 -17.26 -24.45 -7.84
N VAL A 282 -16.35 -23.66 -7.25
CA VAL A 282 -15.87 -23.88 -5.87
C VAL A 282 -15.99 -22.67 -4.94
N GLY A 283 -16.14 -21.46 -5.50
CA GLY A 283 -16.41 -20.26 -4.72
C GLY A 283 -17.76 -20.34 -4.01
N LEU A 284 -17.90 -19.60 -2.92
CA LEU A 284 -19.10 -19.62 -2.07
C LEU A 284 -20.41 -19.45 -2.87
N SER A 285 -20.43 -18.53 -3.84
CA SER A 285 -21.59 -18.31 -4.74
C SER A 285 -22.01 -19.55 -5.52
N ALA A 286 -21.04 -20.37 -5.93
CA ALA A 286 -21.28 -21.56 -6.74
C ALA A 286 -21.72 -22.77 -5.90
N VAL A 287 -21.24 -22.88 -4.66
CA VAL A 287 -21.46 -24.08 -3.82
C VAL A 287 -22.58 -23.92 -2.79
N ALA A 288 -22.92 -22.70 -2.41
CA ALA A 288 -23.95 -22.44 -1.40
C ALA A 288 -25.35 -22.83 -1.93
N THR A 289 -26.15 -23.45 -1.07
CA THR A 289 -27.50 -23.89 -1.42
C THR A 289 -28.45 -22.68 -1.46
N PRO A 290 -29.23 -22.51 -2.54
CA PRO A 290 -30.09 -21.34 -2.70
C PRO A 290 -31.30 -21.36 -1.77
N VAL A 291 -31.56 -20.20 -1.17
CA VAL A 291 -32.80 -19.80 -0.50
C VAL A 291 -33.42 -18.73 -1.39
N THR A 292 -34.47 -19.10 -2.12
CA THR A 292 -35.04 -18.24 -3.14
C THR A 292 -35.90 -17.14 -2.51
N TYR A 293 -35.60 -15.88 -2.85
CA TYR A 293 -36.41 -14.71 -2.55
C TYR A 293 -36.84 -14.03 -3.85
N THR A 294 -38.10 -14.23 -4.21
CA THR A 294 -38.70 -13.66 -5.43
C THR A 294 -39.69 -12.59 -5.04
N ASP A 295 -39.36 -11.36 -5.40
CA ASP A 295 -40.20 -10.18 -5.19
C ASP A 295 -39.99 -9.19 -6.33
N ALA A 296 -41.04 -8.45 -6.70
CA ALA A 296 -40.96 -7.36 -7.68
C ALA A 296 -40.79 -6.00 -6.99
N THR A 297 -41.18 -5.89 -5.72
CA THR A 297 -41.11 -4.68 -4.90
C THR A 297 -40.50 -5.00 -3.54
N PRO A 298 -39.24 -5.49 -3.50
CA PRO A 298 -38.66 -5.99 -2.27
C PRO A 298 -38.52 -4.90 -1.20
N THR A 299 -38.91 -5.24 0.02
CA THR A 299 -38.66 -4.44 1.23
C THR A 299 -37.67 -5.15 2.16
N ALA A 300 -37.03 -4.37 3.04
CA ALA A 300 -36.08 -4.93 4.00
C ALA A 300 -36.75 -5.86 5.02
N GLU A 301 -38.01 -5.58 5.38
CA GLU A 301 -38.81 -6.42 6.28
C GLU A 301 -39.12 -7.79 5.66
N GLU A 302 -39.35 -7.84 4.34
CA GLU A 302 -39.58 -9.10 3.60
C GLU A 302 -38.31 -9.93 3.42
N LEU A 303 -37.14 -9.27 3.29
CA LEU A 303 -35.87 -9.97 3.24
C LEU A 303 -35.53 -10.65 4.57
N TYR A 304 -35.86 -10.02 5.70
CA TYR A 304 -35.40 -10.49 7.01
C TYR A 304 -35.76 -11.95 7.31
N PRO A 305 -37.01 -12.44 7.14
CA PRO A 305 -37.37 -13.85 7.34
C PRO A 305 -36.52 -14.86 6.55
N LYS A 306 -35.95 -14.46 5.40
CA LYS A 306 -35.08 -15.32 4.59
C LYS A 306 -33.73 -15.59 5.25
N ILE A 307 -33.30 -14.72 6.16
CA ILE A 307 -32.06 -14.90 6.91
C ILE A 307 -32.21 -16.00 7.98
N PRO A 308 -33.21 -15.99 8.87
CA PRO A 308 -33.51 -17.14 9.74
C PRO A 308 -33.82 -18.43 8.98
N GLU A 309 -34.50 -18.36 7.81
CA GLU A 309 -34.71 -19.54 6.95
C GLU A 309 -33.37 -20.16 6.53
N ALA A 310 -32.43 -19.33 6.06
CA ALA A 310 -31.09 -19.77 5.72
C ALA A 310 -30.31 -20.32 6.92
N LEU A 311 -30.40 -19.68 8.10
CA LEU A 311 -29.73 -20.15 9.32
C LEU A 311 -30.28 -21.51 9.80
N ALA A 312 -31.60 -21.70 9.77
CA ALA A 312 -32.21 -23.00 10.04
C ALA A 312 -31.72 -24.06 9.04
N GLY A 313 -31.50 -23.66 7.78
CA GLY A 313 -30.86 -24.50 6.78
C GLY A 313 -29.41 -24.87 7.11
N VAL A 314 -28.61 -23.93 7.62
CA VAL A 314 -27.21 -24.18 8.06
C VAL A 314 -27.21 -25.19 9.21
N GLU A 315 -28.01 -24.94 10.23
CA GLU A 315 -28.13 -25.81 11.41
C GLU A 315 -28.64 -27.21 11.04
N GLY A 316 -29.63 -27.30 10.16
CA GLY A 316 -30.12 -28.59 9.64
C GLY A 316 -29.11 -29.36 8.80
N SER A 317 -28.07 -28.70 8.27
CA SER A 317 -26.99 -29.37 7.54
C SER A 317 -25.78 -29.74 8.39
N LEU A 318 -25.52 -29.02 9.48
CA LEU A 318 -24.40 -29.29 10.39
C LEU A 318 -24.81 -30.16 11.59
N LEU A 319 -26.07 -30.14 12.01
CA LEU A 319 -26.56 -30.95 13.13
C LEU A 319 -25.67 -30.81 14.37
N ASP A 320 -25.06 -31.90 14.83
CA ASP A 320 -24.20 -31.98 16.01
C ASP A 320 -22.82 -31.32 15.84
N VAL A 321 -22.41 -31.01 14.60
CA VAL A 321 -21.15 -30.29 14.32
C VAL A 321 -21.32 -28.78 14.19
N ALA A 322 -22.54 -28.25 14.34
CA ALA A 322 -22.80 -26.81 14.29
C ALA A 322 -22.11 -26.09 15.47
N SER A 323 -21.24 -25.11 15.19
CA SER A 323 -20.54 -24.37 16.24
C SER A 323 -21.38 -23.24 16.85
N GLY A 324 -22.42 -22.80 16.13
CA GLY A 324 -23.23 -21.64 16.48
C GLY A 324 -22.60 -20.29 16.08
N GLU A 325 -21.37 -20.27 15.57
CA GLU A 325 -20.67 -19.07 15.09
C GLU A 325 -21.06 -18.73 13.64
N ASN A 326 -22.35 -18.54 13.41
CA ASN A 326 -22.89 -18.20 12.09
C ASN A 326 -22.54 -16.77 11.68
N ILE A 327 -22.16 -16.57 10.42
CA ILE A 327 -21.92 -15.24 9.83
C ILE A 327 -22.83 -15.01 8.64
N ALA A 328 -23.25 -13.75 8.44
CA ALA A 328 -23.95 -13.30 7.24
C ALA A 328 -23.04 -12.37 6.44
N VAL A 329 -22.70 -12.75 5.20
CA VAL A 329 -21.80 -12.01 4.32
C VAL A 329 -22.63 -11.36 3.22
N MET A 330 -22.60 -10.02 3.13
CA MET A 330 -23.40 -9.28 2.15
C MET A 330 -22.66 -8.07 1.59
N HIS A 331 -23.11 -7.59 0.42
CA HIS A 331 -22.52 -6.43 -0.21
C HIS A 331 -22.85 -5.15 0.58
N SER A 332 -21.97 -4.13 0.58
CA SER A 332 -22.22 -2.88 1.31
C SER A 332 -23.54 -2.22 0.92
N ARG A 333 -23.89 -2.23 -0.37
CA ARG A 333 -25.19 -1.74 -0.87
C ARG A 333 -26.39 -2.36 -0.15
N ARG A 334 -26.32 -3.65 0.19
CA ARG A 334 -27.39 -4.39 0.86
C ARG A 334 -27.43 -4.10 2.35
N TRP A 335 -26.26 -4.04 2.98
CA TRP A 335 -26.13 -3.67 4.38
C TRP A 335 -26.66 -2.27 4.67
N TYR A 336 -26.32 -1.29 3.83
CA TYR A 336 -26.85 0.08 3.98
C TYR A 336 -28.33 0.18 3.62
N TRP A 337 -28.83 -0.66 2.72
CA TRP A 337 -30.27 -0.73 2.43
C TRP A 337 -31.07 -1.25 3.63
N LEU A 338 -30.60 -2.31 4.29
CA LEU A 338 -31.20 -2.82 5.53
C LEU A 338 -31.16 -1.79 6.67
N GLN A 339 -30.08 -1.02 6.79
CA GLN A 339 -29.98 0.05 7.78
C GLN A 339 -30.90 1.25 7.48
N ASN A 340 -31.17 1.51 6.19
CA ASN A 340 -32.09 2.57 5.79
C ASN A 340 -33.54 2.23 6.14
N ALA A 341 -33.87 0.94 6.26
CA ALA A 341 -35.23 0.51 6.54
C ALA A 341 -35.67 0.88 7.95
N MET A 342 -36.88 1.42 8.03
CA MET A 342 -37.56 1.71 9.28
C MET A 342 -38.78 0.82 9.38
N SER A 343 -38.95 0.17 10.52
CA SER A 343 -40.26 -0.32 10.93
C SER A 343 -41.19 0.87 11.21
N THR A 344 -42.47 0.60 11.52
CA THR A 344 -43.52 1.62 11.76
C THR A 344 -43.11 2.73 12.75
N LYS A 345 -42.13 2.47 13.64
CA LYS A 345 -41.67 3.46 14.64
C LYS A 345 -40.15 3.47 14.90
N TRP A 346 -39.37 2.52 14.38
CA TRP A 346 -37.97 2.31 14.79
C TRP A 346 -37.11 1.82 13.63
N PRO A 347 -35.81 2.16 13.57
CA PRO A 347 -34.87 1.56 12.62
C PRO A 347 -34.84 0.02 12.76
N LEU A 348 -34.78 -0.69 11.64
CA LEU A 348 -34.76 -2.16 11.63
C LEU A 348 -33.46 -2.73 12.21
N ILE A 349 -32.36 -1.98 12.12
CA ILE A 349 -31.05 -2.34 12.67
C ILE A 349 -30.53 -1.19 13.53
N SER A 350 -30.30 -1.44 14.82
CA SER A 350 -29.62 -0.53 15.74
C SER A 350 -28.16 -0.93 15.95
N GLN A 351 -27.23 0.02 16.04
CA GLN A 351 -25.83 -0.31 16.30
C GLN A 351 -25.56 -0.56 17.80
N PRO A 352 -24.64 -1.50 18.14
CA PRO A 352 -24.23 -1.75 19.52
C PRO A 352 -23.75 -0.48 20.22
N GLY A 353 -24.20 -0.25 21.46
CA GLY A 353 -23.84 0.94 22.24
C GLY A 353 -24.77 2.15 22.04
N ILE A 354 -25.78 2.05 21.17
CA ILE A 354 -26.84 3.05 21.01
C ILE A 354 -28.12 2.53 21.66
N VAL A 355 -28.65 3.26 22.65
CA VAL A 355 -29.98 3.00 23.22
C VAL A 355 -31.03 3.26 22.13
N GLU A 356 -32.01 2.36 21.97
CA GLU A 356 -33.09 2.37 20.95
C GLU A 356 -33.82 3.72 20.74
N LYS A 357 -33.68 4.67 21.67
CA LYS A 357 -34.37 5.97 21.68
C LYS A 357 -33.52 7.17 21.29
N THR A 358 -32.33 6.97 20.72
CA THR A 358 -31.43 8.08 20.36
C THR A 358 -31.35 8.23 18.85
N LEU A 359 -31.72 9.41 18.32
CA LEU A 359 -31.81 9.79 16.89
C LEU A 359 -30.45 9.87 16.16
N GLY A 360 -29.49 9.03 16.58
CA GLY A 360 -28.19 8.88 15.95
C GLY A 360 -27.02 9.40 16.79
N ALA A 361 -26.00 8.57 16.90
CA ALA A 361 -24.61 8.96 17.12
C ALA A 361 -23.74 8.01 16.28
N ASN A 362 -22.85 8.56 15.44
CA ASN A 362 -21.89 7.79 14.63
C ASN A 362 -20.63 7.46 15.45
N TYR A 363 -19.96 6.33 15.15
CA TYR A 363 -18.49 6.00 15.14
C TYR A 363 -18.28 4.47 15.36
N ALA A 364 -17.27 3.71 14.88
CA ALA A 364 -16.21 3.88 13.88
C ALA A 364 -15.63 2.51 13.49
N GLU A 365 -16.18 1.84 12.47
CA GLU A 365 -15.47 0.75 11.81
C GLU A 365 -15.28 1.10 10.34
N ARG A 366 -14.04 0.97 9.87
CA ARG A 366 -13.68 1.24 8.48
C ARG A 366 -13.98 0.01 7.63
N TYR A 367 -14.21 0.22 6.34
CA TYR A 367 -14.26 -0.88 5.39
C TYR A 367 -12.93 -1.65 5.44
N GLY A 368 -13.00 -2.98 5.60
CA GLY A 368 -11.81 -3.85 5.63
C GLY A 368 -11.43 -4.46 6.98
N SER A 369 -12.21 -4.31 8.07
CA SER A 369 -11.95 -5.07 9.30
C SER A 369 -13.23 -5.36 10.11
N GLY A 370 -13.48 -6.64 10.39
CA GLY A 370 -14.44 -7.09 11.41
C GLY A 370 -15.91 -7.15 11.00
N ILE A 371 -16.73 -7.57 11.98
CA ILE A 371 -18.19 -7.65 11.89
C ILE A 371 -18.76 -6.23 11.93
N ARG A 372 -19.50 -5.83 10.90
CA ARG A 372 -20.05 -4.46 10.78
C ARG A 372 -21.22 -4.15 11.70
N GLY A 373 -21.89 -5.18 12.18
CA GLY A 373 -23.09 -5.07 12.99
C GLY A 373 -23.73 -6.43 13.17
N VAL A 374 -24.79 -6.47 13.97
CA VAL A 374 -25.57 -7.68 14.23
C VAL A 374 -27.00 -7.46 13.76
N LEU A 375 -27.59 -8.51 13.16
CA LEU A 375 -29.01 -8.53 12.80
C LEU A 375 -29.88 -8.71 14.05
N PRO A 376 -31.20 -8.45 13.98
CA PRO A 376 -32.10 -8.58 15.14
C PRO A 376 -32.12 -9.96 15.81
N ASN A 377 -31.76 -11.02 15.08
CA ASN A 377 -31.60 -12.38 15.62
C ASN A 377 -30.21 -12.64 16.22
N GLY A 378 -29.34 -11.64 16.31
CA GLY A 378 -27.98 -11.74 16.84
C GLY A 378 -26.92 -12.17 15.82
N THR A 379 -27.27 -12.42 14.56
CA THR A 379 -26.30 -12.88 13.55
C THR A 379 -25.33 -11.76 13.17
N PRO A 380 -24.01 -11.95 13.30
CA PRO A 380 -23.01 -10.99 12.88
C PRO A 380 -22.96 -10.85 11.34
N VAL A 381 -22.91 -9.61 10.87
CA VAL A 381 -22.83 -9.27 9.46
C VAL A 381 -21.42 -8.85 9.07
N LEU A 382 -20.87 -9.53 8.08
CA LEU A 382 -19.65 -9.17 7.39
C LEU A 382 -19.99 -8.47 6.07
N VAL A 383 -19.40 -7.29 5.85
CA VAL A 383 -19.65 -6.54 4.61
C VAL A 383 -18.48 -6.69 3.67
N ASP A 384 -18.76 -7.22 2.49
CA ASP A 384 -17.77 -7.45 1.46
C ASP A 384 -18.20 -6.90 0.09
N ASN A 385 -17.38 -6.03 -0.48
CA ASN A 385 -17.63 -5.44 -1.80
C ASN A 385 -17.06 -6.30 -2.94
N ASN A 386 -16.44 -7.45 -2.64
CA ASN A 386 -16.07 -8.43 -3.63
C ASN A 386 -17.25 -9.30 -4.08
N ILE A 387 -18.40 -9.23 -3.41
CA ILE A 387 -19.62 -9.93 -3.85
C ILE A 387 -20.13 -9.34 -5.17
N ALA A 388 -20.39 -10.22 -6.14
CA ALA A 388 -20.92 -9.82 -7.43
C ALA A 388 -22.30 -9.16 -7.32
N THR A 389 -22.49 -8.04 -8.02
CA THR A 389 -23.73 -7.25 -8.05
C THR A 389 -24.51 -7.38 -9.36
N ASN A 390 -24.01 -8.23 -10.26
CA ASN A 390 -24.51 -8.46 -11.61
C ASN A 390 -25.05 -9.89 -11.79
N LEU A 391 -25.56 -10.48 -10.71
CA LEU A 391 -26.11 -11.84 -10.72
C LEU A 391 -27.58 -11.84 -11.17
N GLY A 392 -28.12 -13.05 -11.34
CA GLY A 392 -29.51 -13.27 -11.74
C GLY A 392 -29.79 -12.99 -13.22
N ALA A 393 -31.03 -13.26 -13.64
CA ALA A 393 -31.46 -13.08 -15.03
C ALA A 393 -31.46 -11.59 -15.46
N GLY A 394 -31.72 -10.69 -14.51
CA GLY A 394 -31.68 -9.24 -14.71
C GLY A 394 -30.29 -8.62 -14.62
N THR A 395 -29.25 -9.39 -14.33
CA THR A 395 -27.85 -8.93 -14.14
C THR A 395 -27.71 -7.77 -13.15
N ASN A 396 -28.53 -7.78 -12.10
CA ASN A 396 -28.66 -6.67 -11.15
C ASN A 396 -28.83 -7.15 -9.70
N GLU A 397 -28.67 -8.45 -9.45
CA GLU A 397 -28.82 -9.06 -8.14
C GLU A 397 -27.49 -9.12 -7.38
N ASP A 398 -27.54 -8.98 -6.05
CA ASP A 398 -26.43 -9.28 -5.13
C ASP A 398 -26.86 -10.38 -4.16
N GLU A 399 -26.13 -11.49 -4.15
CA GLU A 399 -26.40 -12.61 -3.23
C GLU A 399 -25.96 -12.29 -1.80
N ILE A 400 -26.65 -12.90 -0.81
CA ILE A 400 -26.27 -12.86 0.61
C ILE A 400 -25.86 -14.27 1.01
N TYR A 401 -24.69 -14.45 1.60
CA TYR A 401 -24.21 -15.75 2.05
C TYR A 401 -24.33 -15.90 3.55
N ILE A 402 -24.78 -17.07 4.00
CA ILE A 402 -24.96 -17.39 5.41
C ILE A 402 -24.37 -18.77 5.64
N GLY A 403 -23.54 -18.90 6.67
CA GLY A 403 -22.89 -20.16 7.00
C GLY A 403 -22.15 -20.10 8.32
N ASP A 404 -21.62 -21.24 8.74
CA ASP A 404 -20.80 -21.34 9.93
C ASP A 404 -19.37 -20.92 9.58
N LYS A 405 -18.85 -19.94 10.31
CA LYS A 405 -17.51 -19.41 10.10
C LYS A 405 -16.43 -20.50 10.19
N ASN A 406 -16.60 -21.47 11.09
CA ASN A 406 -15.60 -22.50 11.36
C ASN A 406 -15.49 -23.54 10.24
N GLU A 407 -16.48 -23.59 9.35
CA GLU A 407 -16.52 -24.50 8.21
C GLU A 407 -16.02 -23.87 6.90
N PHE A 408 -15.74 -22.56 6.90
CA PHE A 408 -15.02 -21.91 5.82
C PHE A 408 -13.52 -22.01 6.07
N HIS A 409 -12.81 -22.82 5.28
CA HIS A 409 -11.39 -23.09 5.49
C HIS A 409 -10.56 -22.41 4.39
N LEU A 410 -9.54 -21.67 4.80
CA LEU A 410 -8.57 -21.01 3.92
C LEU A 410 -7.16 -21.42 4.36
N TRP A 411 -6.39 -21.96 3.42
CA TRP A 411 -4.97 -22.20 3.58
C TRP A 411 -4.19 -21.12 2.85
N GLU A 412 -3.30 -20.42 3.55
CA GLU A 412 -2.36 -19.46 2.96
C GLU A 412 -0.93 -19.85 3.32
N ASP A 413 0.03 -19.44 2.50
CA ASP A 413 1.44 -19.49 2.89
C ASP A 413 1.68 -18.43 3.99
N PRO A 414 2.26 -18.80 5.15
CA PRO A 414 2.52 -17.87 6.25
C PRO A 414 3.35 -16.64 5.85
N ASN A 415 4.19 -16.76 4.82
CA ASN A 415 5.06 -15.69 4.34
C ASN A 415 4.51 -14.96 3.10
N ALA A 416 3.34 -15.37 2.59
CA ALA A 416 2.70 -14.69 1.47
C ALA A 416 1.97 -13.42 1.94
N PRO A 417 1.88 -12.38 1.09
CA PRO A 417 2.42 -12.30 -0.27
C PRO A 417 3.94 -11.96 -0.35
N VAL A 418 4.66 -12.64 -1.24
CA VAL A 418 6.09 -12.46 -1.48
C VAL A 418 6.33 -11.47 -2.64
N LEU A 419 7.28 -10.55 -2.45
CA LEU A 419 7.73 -9.62 -3.48
C LEU A 419 9.01 -10.12 -4.15
N ILE A 420 8.97 -10.24 -5.48
CA ILE A 420 10.15 -10.41 -6.33
C ILE A 420 10.39 -9.10 -7.07
N ARG A 421 11.55 -8.49 -6.81
CA ARG A 421 12.06 -7.33 -7.55
C ARG A 421 13.15 -7.79 -8.51
N ALA A 422 12.86 -7.74 -9.81
CA ALA A 422 13.78 -8.15 -10.86
C ALA A 422 14.32 -6.94 -11.63
N GLU A 423 15.52 -6.51 -11.26
CA GLU A 423 16.23 -5.34 -11.82
C GLU A 423 16.67 -5.51 -13.29
N GLN A 424 16.86 -6.75 -13.74
CA GLN A 424 17.40 -7.05 -15.08
C GLN A 424 16.40 -7.73 -16.03
N ALA A 425 15.16 -7.98 -15.61
CA ALA A 425 14.20 -8.75 -16.39
C ALA A 425 13.85 -8.12 -17.76
N LYS A 426 14.05 -6.81 -17.92
CA LYS A 426 13.90 -6.09 -19.19
C LYS A 426 15.04 -5.10 -19.42
N ALA A 427 16.28 -5.57 -19.26
CA ALA A 427 17.50 -4.75 -19.40
C ALA A 427 17.57 -3.96 -20.72
N GLU A 428 17.11 -4.54 -21.83
CA GLU A 428 17.07 -3.90 -23.16
C GLU A 428 16.18 -2.63 -23.21
N SER A 429 15.17 -2.54 -22.33
CA SER A 429 14.26 -1.39 -22.23
C SER A 429 14.40 -0.62 -20.92
N LEU A 430 15.45 -0.89 -20.14
CA LEU A 430 15.69 -0.30 -18.82
C LEU A 430 14.47 -0.44 -17.89
N GLY A 431 13.78 -1.59 -17.93
CA GLY A 431 12.60 -1.87 -17.11
C GLY A 431 12.92 -2.73 -15.89
N ILE A 432 12.51 -2.29 -14.70
CA ILE A 432 12.47 -3.06 -13.46
C ILE A 432 11.12 -3.74 -13.37
N VAL A 433 11.09 -5.05 -13.11
CA VAL A 433 9.84 -5.80 -12.94
C VAL A 433 9.61 -6.10 -11.46
N LEU A 434 8.47 -5.65 -10.95
CA LEU A 434 7.98 -5.95 -9.61
C LEU A 434 6.90 -7.02 -9.75
N VAL A 435 7.03 -8.13 -9.02
CA VAL A 435 6.07 -9.23 -9.00
C VAL A 435 5.67 -9.50 -7.56
N VAL A 436 4.38 -9.48 -7.27
CA VAL A 436 3.83 -9.93 -5.99
C VAL A 436 3.09 -11.23 -6.25
N TYR A 437 3.38 -12.28 -5.48
CA TYR A 437 2.67 -13.55 -5.60
C TYR A 437 2.50 -14.24 -4.25
N GLY A 438 1.58 -15.19 -4.21
CA GLY A 438 1.35 -16.06 -3.06
C GLY A 438 0.53 -17.28 -3.43
N TYR A 439 0.64 -18.31 -2.61
CA TYR A 439 -0.10 -19.55 -2.74
C TYR A 439 -1.26 -19.59 -1.75
N TYR A 440 -2.40 -20.08 -2.19
CA TYR A 440 -3.56 -20.27 -1.35
C TYR A 440 -4.41 -21.46 -1.81
N ALA A 441 -5.11 -22.11 -0.89
CA ALA A 441 -6.15 -23.09 -1.16
C ALA A 441 -7.35 -22.80 -0.28
N PHE A 442 -8.56 -23.19 -0.68
CA PHE A 442 -9.74 -22.98 0.16
C PHE A 442 -10.80 -24.04 -0.09
N THR A 443 -11.68 -24.24 0.89
CA THR A 443 -12.89 -25.05 0.72
C THR A 443 -14.04 -24.51 1.54
N HIS A 444 -15.24 -24.64 0.97
CA HIS A 444 -16.52 -24.36 1.64
C HIS A 444 -17.45 -25.59 1.58
N THR A 445 -16.94 -26.75 1.15
CA THR A 445 -17.74 -27.94 0.81
C THR A 445 -17.41 -29.16 1.65
N ARG A 446 -16.59 -29.00 2.71
CA ARG A 446 -16.37 -30.06 3.71
C ARG A 446 -17.72 -30.55 4.25
N TYR A 447 -18.57 -29.62 4.67
CA TYR A 447 -20.01 -29.82 4.82
C TYR A 447 -20.76 -28.85 3.91
N ALA A 448 -21.79 -29.33 3.21
CA ALA A 448 -22.65 -28.53 2.33
C ALA A 448 -23.67 -27.70 3.14
N HIS A 449 -23.16 -26.87 4.04
CA HIS A 449 -23.95 -26.13 5.03
C HIS A 449 -24.30 -24.71 4.57
N ALA A 450 -23.41 -24.07 3.81
CA ALA A 450 -23.59 -22.69 3.38
C ALA A 450 -24.88 -22.49 2.57
N ARG A 451 -25.62 -21.44 2.92
CA ARG A 451 -26.83 -20.99 2.24
C ARG A 451 -26.57 -19.67 1.54
N LYS A 452 -27.21 -19.48 0.39
CA LYS A 452 -27.23 -18.20 -0.30
C LYS A 452 -28.65 -17.73 -0.50
N ILE A 453 -28.96 -16.50 -0.12
CA ILE A 453 -30.22 -15.87 -0.50
C ILE A 453 -30.03 -15.30 -1.91
N SER A 454 -30.92 -15.66 -2.83
CA SER A 454 -30.83 -15.30 -4.25
C SER A 454 -32.23 -15.13 -4.86
N GLY A 455 -32.35 -14.37 -5.95
CA GLY A 455 -33.61 -14.14 -6.66
C GLY A 455 -33.95 -12.66 -6.80
N THR A 456 -35.09 -12.37 -7.44
CA THR A 456 -35.48 -11.00 -7.82
C THR A 456 -35.73 -10.07 -6.63
N GLY A 457 -35.91 -10.60 -5.42
CA GLY A 457 -35.99 -9.78 -4.21
C GLY A 457 -34.64 -9.14 -3.83
N LEU A 458 -33.55 -9.56 -4.48
CA LEU A 458 -32.20 -9.00 -4.30
C LEU A 458 -31.73 -8.14 -5.49
N ILE A 459 -32.65 -7.59 -6.28
CA ILE A 459 -32.33 -6.56 -7.28
C ILE A 459 -31.69 -5.32 -6.63
N THR A 460 -31.16 -4.42 -7.47
CA THR A 460 -30.50 -3.18 -7.02
C THR A 460 -31.39 -2.42 -6.01
N PRO A 461 -30.89 -2.17 -4.78
CA PRO A 461 -31.71 -1.57 -3.73
C PRO A 461 -32.19 -0.15 -4.04
N ALA A 462 -33.41 0.16 -3.62
CA ALA A 462 -33.95 1.51 -3.59
C ALA A 462 -33.95 2.06 -2.15
N PHE A 463 -33.46 3.29 -1.95
CA PHE A 463 -33.31 3.92 -0.63
C PHE A 463 -34.50 4.83 -0.32
N THR A 464 -35.65 4.23 -0.04
CA THR A 464 -36.93 4.94 0.19
C THR A 464 -37.27 5.16 1.66
N GLY A 465 -36.66 4.40 2.57
CA GLY A 465 -36.90 4.49 4.03
C GLY A 465 -38.17 3.79 4.48
N VAL A 466 -38.81 3.05 3.57
CA VAL A 466 -39.99 2.20 3.78
C VAL A 466 -39.65 0.80 3.30
#